data_AF-A0A961PAY0-F1
#
_entry.id   AF-A0A961PAY0-F1
#
_cell.length_a   1.000
_cell.length_b   1.000
_cell.length_c   1.000
_cell.angle_alpha   90.00
_cell.angle_beta   90.00
_cell.angle_gamma   90.00
#
_symmetry.space_group_name_H-M   'P 1'
#
loop_
_entity.id
_entity.type
_entity.pdbx_description
1 polymer ?
#
loop_
_entity_poly.entity_id
_entity_poly.type
_entity_poly.pdbx_seq_one_letter_code
_entity_poly.pdbx_strand_id
1 'polypeptide(L)'
;APAYQTQQEMLKTADEALSAITQAHAARLALFANDIEAAKTKVAAADQAFLDAEKTLNDMTIGDTEDPSNAQRYLPFDMSMTLSEDFTVTDESKEALDKANGLIQQGSTDDAIEVLRLASVDVNVTSALLPVVATTDQLEQARTLIDEGKYFEANLALKAIEDSVIVRSFSIDAIPQQGAVN
;
A
#
# COMPACT_ATOMS: atom_id res chain seq x y z
N ALA A 1 -8.69 -20.27 8.39
CA ALA A 1 -9.19 -18.91 8.65
C ALA A 1 -7.99 -18.02 8.98
N PRO A 2 -7.95 -16.78 8.48
CA PRO A 2 -6.86 -15.84 8.78
C PRO A 2 -6.77 -15.56 10.29
N ALA A 3 -5.55 -15.24 10.76
CA ALA A 3 -5.28 -14.93 12.16
C ALA A 3 -5.57 -13.46 12.53
N TYR A 4 -6.10 -12.69 11.58
CA TYR A 4 -6.39 -11.26 11.68
C TYR A 4 -7.85 -11.00 11.26
N GLN A 5 -8.36 -9.81 11.60
CA GLN A 5 -9.70 -9.38 11.20
C GLN A 5 -9.75 -9.09 9.70
N THR A 6 -10.84 -9.47 9.05
CA THR A 6 -11.04 -9.34 7.60
C THR A 6 -12.23 -8.46 7.26
N GLN A 7 -12.23 -7.88 6.08
CA GLN A 7 -13.35 -7.13 5.50
C GLN A 7 -13.83 -7.76 4.18
N GLN A 8 -15.05 -7.39 3.76
CA GLN A 8 -15.61 -7.79 2.46
C GLN A 8 -15.37 -6.75 1.37
N GLU A 9 -15.22 -5.48 1.76
CA GLU A 9 -14.88 -4.38 0.85
C GLU A 9 -13.45 -4.53 0.34
N MET A 10 -13.18 -3.97 -0.84
CA MET A 10 -11.84 -3.97 -1.38
C MET A 10 -10.86 -3.17 -0.52
N LEU A 11 -9.59 -3.56 -0.56
CA LEU A 11 -8.51 -2.79 0.03
C LEU A 11 -8.44 -1.41 -0.65
N LYS A 12 -8.50 -0.34 0.14
CA LYS A 12 -8.32 1.04 -0.33
C LYS A 12 -6.84 1.39 -0.29
N THR A 13 -6.35 2.07 -1.32
CA THR A 13 -4.97 2.58 -1.39
C THR A 13 -4.89 4.06 -1.07
N ALA A 14 -3.77 4.49 -0.49
CA ALA A 14 -3.47 5.89 -0.22
C ALA A 14 -2.60 6.49 -1.33
N ASP A 15 -3.18 7.37 -2.14
CA ASP A 15 -2.47 8.08 -3.23
C ASP A 15 -1.35 8.97 -2.67
N GLU A 16 -1.57 9.56 -1.50
CA GLU A 16 -0.58 10.37 -0.79
C GLU A 16 0.64 9.55 -0.36
N ALA A 17 0.45 8.26 -0.04
CA ALA A 17 1.55 7.36 0.29
C ALA A 17 2.40 7.03 -0.95
N LEU A 18 1.75 6.82 -2.10
CA LEU A 18 2.44 6.68 -3.40
C LEU A 18 3.19 7.97 -3.76
N SER A 19 2.60 9.13 -3.47
CA SER A 19 3.28 10.42 -3.64
C SER A 19 4.51 10.52 -2.74
N ALA A 20 4.41 10.14 -1.46
CA ALA A 20 5.51 10.19 -0.52
C ALA A 20 6.72 9.37 -0.98
N ILE A 21 6.51 8.10 -1.38
CA ILE A 21 7.61 7.25 -1.88
C ILE A 21 8.18 7.79 -3.20
N THR A 22 7.34 8.34 -4.09
CA THR A 22 7.79 8.96 -5.33
C THR A 22 8.65 10.20 -5.08
N GLN A 23 8.27 11.04 -4.10
CA GLN A 23 9.06 12.22 -3.73
C GLN A 23 10.36 11.81 -3.02
N ALA A 24 10.35 10.78 -2.17
CA ALA A 24 11.56 10.23 -1.55
C ALA A 24 12.55 9.72 -2.61
N HIS A 25 12.06 8.99 -3.62
CA HIS A 25 12.86 8.57 -4.76
C HIS A 25 13.44 9.76 -5.54
N ALA A 26 12.61 10.77 -5.83
CA ALA A 26 13.05 11.98 -6.51
C ALA A 26 14.11 12.77 -5.70
N ALA A 27 13.99 12.80 -4.36
CA ALA A 27 14.99 13.41 -3.49
C ALA A 27 16.34 12.71 -3.62
N ARG A 28 16.37 11.37 -3.71
CA ARG A 28 17.60 10.61 -3.94
C ARG A 28 18.26 10.98 -5.27
N LEU A 29 17.48 11.05 -6.35
CA LEU A 29 17.99 11.48 -7.66
C LEU A 29 18.58 12.90 -7.60
N ALA A 30 17.93 13.82 -6.88
CA ALA A 30 18.44 15.18 -6.67
C ALA A 30 19.75 15.20 -5.88
N LEU A 31 19.87 14.41 -4.80
CA LEU A 31 21.11 14.25 -4.04
C LEU A 31 22.25 13.72 -4.93
N PHE A 32 21.98 12.72 -5.77
CA PHE A 32 22.97 12.21 -6.73
C PHE A 32 23.38 13.25 -7.78
N ALA A 33 22.46 14.10 -8.20
CA ALA A 33 22.72 15.22 -9.11
C ALA A 33 23.39 16.43 -8.41
N ASN A 34 23.67 16.32 -7.10
CA ASN A 34 24.17 17.41 -6.27
C ASN A 34 23.26 18.66 -6.26
N ASP A 35 21.95 18.47 -6.47
CA ASP A 35 20.91 19.49 -6.36
C ASP A 35 20.27 19.43 -4.97
N ILE A 36 20.96 20.02 -4.00
CA ILE A 36 20.59 19.93 -2.57
C ILE A 36 19.28 20.66 -2.28
N GLU A 37 19.00 21.77 -2.96
CA GLU A 37 17.76 22.53 -2.77
C GLU A 37 16.55 21.75 -3.30
N ALA A 38 16.69 21.10 -4.46
CA ALA A 38 15.66 20.19 -4.95
C ALA A 38 15.49 19.00 -3.99
N ALA A 39 16.58 18.40 -3.50
CA ALA A 39 16.49 17.30 -2.54
C ALA A 39 15.71 17.69 -1.28
N LYS A 40 16.01 18.85 -0.66
CA LYS A 40 15.27 19.38 0.49
C LYS A 40 13.79 19.57 0.19
N THR A 41 13.47 20.17 -0.95
CA THR A 41 12.09 20.38 -1.40
C THR A 41 11.35 19.06 -1.55
N LYS A 42 12.02 18.04 -2.10
CA LYS A 42 11.46 16.71 -2.32
C LYS A 42 11.26 15.93 -1.02
N VAL A 43 12.21 15.98 -0.08
CA VAL A 43 12.03 15.39 1.26
C VAL A 43 10.88 16.06 2.00
N ALA A 44 10.79 17.39 1.98
CA ALA A 44 9.68 18.10 2.60
C ALA A 44 8.32 17.74 1.97
N ALA A 45 8.27 17.57 0.64
CA ALA A 45 7.07 17.10 -0.05
C ALA A 45 6.71 15.64 0.30
N ALA A 46 7.72 14.77 0.48
CA ALA A 46 7.52 13.40 0.93
C ALA A 46 6.95 13.36 2.35
N ASP A 47 7.54 14.12 3.29
CA ASP A 47 7.07 14.31 4.65
C ASP A 47 5.59 14.74 4.67
N GLN A 48 5.28 15.81 3.92
CA GLN A 48 3.93 16.36 3.90
C GLN A 48 2.92 15.36 3.33
N ALA A 49 3.25 14.71 2.21
CA ALA A 49 2.39 13.69 1.62
C ALA A 49 2.19 12.51 2.58
N PHE A 50 3.23 12.05 3.25
CA PHE A 50 3.11 10.95 4.22
C PHE A 50 2.27 11.35 5.44
N LEU A 51 2.40 12.59 5.92
CA LEU A 51 1.57 13.13 7.00
C LEU A 51 0.10 13.32 6.60
N ASP A 52 -0.17 13.63 5.34
CA ASP A 52 -1.54 13.74 4.84
C ASP A 52 -2.17 12.36 4.68
N ALA A 53 -1.40 11.39 4.17
CA ALA A 53 -1.74 9.98 4.24
C ALA A 53 -1.95 9.53 5.69
N GLU A 54 -1.17 10.09 6.64
CA GLU A 54 -1.27 9.83 8.08
C GLU A 54 -2.65 10.22 8.64
N LYS A 55 -3.14 11.40 8.26
CA LYS A 55 -4.42 11.92 8.74
C LYS A 55 -5.61 11.09 8.27
N THR A 56 -5.48 10.40 7.14
CA THR A 56 -6.45 9.42 6.63
C THR A 56 -6.23 7.99 7.15
N LEU A 57 -5.14 7.72 7.92
CA LEU A 57 -4.70 6.36 8.30
C LEU A 57 -5.69 5.56 9.10
N ASN A 58 -6.46 6.21 9.98
CA ASN A 58 -7.32 5.46 10.89
C ASN A 58 -8.32 4.59 10.14
N ASP A 59 -8.55 4.85 8.85
CA ASP A 59 -9.48 4.06 8.04
C ASP A 59 -8.77 3.19 6.98
N MET A 60 -7.48 3.41 6.70
CA MET A 60 -6.77 2.77 5.57
C MET A 60 -5.61 1.88 5.98
N THR A 61 -5.07 2.01 7.20
CA THR A 61 -3.99 1.13 7.63
C THR A 61 -4.49 -0.27 7.91
N ILE A 62 -3.64 -1.26 7.63
CA ILE A 62 -3.82 -2.63 8.09
C ILE A 62 -2.78 -2.95 9.17
N GLY A 63 -3.14 -3.84 10.09
CA GLY A 63 -2.20 -4.42 11.04
C GLY A 63 -1.22 -5.39 10.37
N ASP A 64 -0.27 -5.91 11.16
CA ASP A 64 0.61 -6.97 10.70
C ASP A 64 -0.15 -8.28 10.53
N THR A 65 -0.29 -8.73 9.29
CA THR A 65 -1.03 -9.94 8.94
C THR A 65 -0.22 -11.23 9.14
N GLU A 66 1.11 -11.14 9.30
CA GLU A 66 1.98 -12.29 9.59
C GLU A 66 2.20 -12.48 11.09
N ASP A 67 2.28 -11.37 11.85
CA ASP A 67 2.32 -11.38 13.31
C ASP A 67 1.27 -10.41 13.88
N PRO A 68 0.01 -10.84 14.08
CA PRO A 68 -1.06 -9.97 14.60
C PRO A 68 -0.80 -9.41 16.01
N SER A 69 0.20 -9.93 16.74
CA SER A 69 0.61 -9.38 18.04
C SER A 69 1.52 -8.16 17.92
N ASN A 70 2.10 -7.94 16.73
CA ASN A 70 2.88 -6.75 16.42
C ASN A 70 1.97 -5.53 16.25
N ALA A 71 2.30 -4.44 16.92
CA ALA A 71 1.58 -3.16 16.81
C ALA A 71 1.91 -2.38 15.53
N GLN A 72 2.73 -2.95 14.64
CA GLN A 72 3.10 -2.35 13.38
C GLN A 72 1.89 -2.19 12.47
N ARG A 73 1.79 -0.99 11.90
CA ARG A 73 0.76 -0.64 10.92
C ARG A 73 1.39 -0.43 9.56
N TYR A 74 0.67 -0.85 8.55
CA TYR A 74 1.08 -0.74 7.17
C TYR A 74 0.04 0.02 6.37
N LEU A 75 0.51 0.85 5.45
CA LEU A 75 -0.31 1.67 4.58
C LEU A 75 -0.26 1.12 3.14
N PRO A 76 -1.37 0.56 2.63
CA PRO A 76 -1.48 0.20 1.22
C PRO A 76 -1.37 1.44 0.32
N PHE A 77 -0.51 1.39 -0.70
CA PHE A 77 -0.34 2.50 -1.65
C PHE A 77 -0.42 2.07 -3.11
N ASP A 78 -0.38 0.77 -3.37
CA ASP A 78 -0.62 0.18 -4.68
C ASP A 78 -1.31 -1.17 -4.51
N MET A 79 -2.12 -1.56 -5.48
CA MET A 79 -2.84 -2.83 -5.46
C MET A 79 -3.07 -3.39 -6.86
N SER A 80 -3.12 -4.71 -6.94
CA SER A 80 -3.48 -5.46 -8.13
C SER A 80 -4.34 -6.65 -7.77
N MET A 81 -5.18 -7.08 -8.71
CA MET A 81 -6.02 -8.26 -8.58
C MET A 81 -5.56 -9.30 -9.59
N THR A 82 -5.37 -10.53 -9.14
CA THR A 82 -5.02 -11.66 -10.00
C THR A 82 -6.09 -12.73 -9.86
N LEU A 83 -6.64 -13.17 -10.99
CA LEU A 83 -7.51 -14.32 -11.08
C LEU A 83 -6.64 -15.59 -11.18
N SER A 84 -6.83 -16.52 -10.26
CA SER A 84 -6.17 -17.83 -10.26
C SER A 84 -7.20 -18.87 -10.67
N GLU A 85 -7.38 -19.10 -11.97
CA GLU A 85 -8.28 -20.14 -12.46
C GLU A 85 -7.54 -21.46 -12.72
N ASP A 86 -8.15 -22.59 -12.33
CA ASP A 86 -7.67 -23.93 -12.60
C ASP A 86 -8.11 -24.47 -13.99
N PHE A 87 -8.66 -23.58 -14.83
CA PHE A 87 -9.23 -23.82 -16.15
C PHE A 87 -10.46 -24.74 -16.18
N THR A 88 -11.09 -25.05 -15.03
CA THR A 88 -12.43 -25.66 -14.98
C THR A 88 -13.53 -24.62 -14.89
N VAL A 89 -13.73 -23.87 -15.99
CA VAL A 89 -14.81 -22.89 -16.09
C VAL A 89 -16.17 -23.59 -16.05
N THR A 90 -16.93 -23.37 -14.99
CA THR A 90 -18.36 -23.73 -14.93
C THR A 90 -19.21 -22.62 -15.55
N ASP A 91 -20.44 -22.94 -15.97
CA ASP A 91 -21.39 -21.92 -16.44
C ASP A 91 -21.64 -20.86 -15.36
N GLU A 92 -21.67 -21.27 -14.08
CA GLU A 92 -21.84 -20.39 -12.93
C GLU A 92 -20.66 -19.41 -12.74
N SER A 93 -19.42 -19.91 -12.83
CA SER A 93 -18.22 -19.06 -12.77
C SER A 93 -18.16 -18.07 -13.94
N LYS A 94 -18.61 -18.47 -15.12
CA LYS A 94 -18.68 -17.60 -16.30
C LYS A 94 -19.69 -16.47 -16.13
N GLU A 95 -20.90 -16.78 -15.68
CA GLU A 95 -21.93 -15.76 -15.41
C GLU A 95 -21.48 -14.77 -14.34
N ALA A 96 -20.80 -15.26 -13.29
CA ALA A 96 -20.23 -14.42 -12.25
C ALA A 96 -19.16 -13.47 -12.79
N LEU A 97 -18.24 -13.96 -13.64
CA LEU A 97 -17.21 -13.13 -14.28
C LEU A 97 -17.81 -12.05 -15.18
N ASP A 98 -18.82 -12.38 -16.00
CA ASP A 98 -19.50 -11.43 -16.87
C ASP A 98 -20.20 -10.33 -16.05
N LYS A 99 -20.89 -10.72 -14.98
CA LYS A 99 -21.55 -9.77 -14.06
C LYS A 99 -20.56 -8.89 -13.33
N ALA A 100 -19.47 -9.47 -12.79
CA ALA A 100 -18.42 -8.74 -12.11
C ALA A 100 -17.74 -7.72 -13.03
N ASN A 101 -17.45 -8.10 -14.28
CA ASN A 101 -16.90 -7.19 -15.30
C ASN A 101 -17.86 -6.01 -15.56
N GLY A 102 -19.16 -6.29 -15.68
CA GLY A 102 -20.18 -5.25 -15.82
C GLY A 102 -20.19 -4.25 -14.64
N LEU A 103 -20.03 -4.74 -13.41
CA LEU A 103 -19.97 -3.91 -12.21
C LEU A 103 -18.68 -3.09 -12.13
N ILE A 104 -17.53 -3.68 -12.48
CA ILE A 104 -16.24 -2.96 -12.56
C ILE A 104 -16.31 -1.80 -13.55
N GLN A 105 -16.90 -2.01 -14.74
CA GLN A 105 -17.06 -0.96 -15.75
C GLN A 105 -17.96 0.19 -15.29
N GLN A 106 -18.83 -0.06 -14.30
CA GLN A 106 -19.70 0.93 -13.70
C GLN A 106 -19.09 1.60 -12.46
N GLY A 107 -17.89 1.18 -12.04
CA GLY A 107 -17.24 1.66 -10.82
C GLY A 107 -17.72 0.98 -9.53
N SER A 108 -18.54 -0.07 -9.63
CA SER A 108 -19.06 -0.85 -8.51
C SER A 108 -18.11 -2.00 -8.13
N THR A 109 -16.88 -1.68 -7.75
CA THR A 109 -15.83 -2.68 -7.49
C THR A 109 -16.17 -3.61 -6.32
N ASP A 110 -16.75 -3.09 -5.23
CA ASP A 110 -17.12 -3.91 -4.06
C ASP A 110 -18.23 -4.92 -4.41
N ASP A 111 -19.23 -4.48 -5.19
CA ASP A 111 -20.29 -5.39 -5.68
C ASP A 111 -19.71 -6.47 -6.61
N ALA A 112 -18.72 -6.11 -7.43
CA ALA A 112 -18.05 -7.06 -8.32
C ALA A 112 -17.29 -8.13 -7.55
N ILE A 113 -16.56 -7.73 -6.51
CA ILE A 113 -15.83 -8.61 -5.59
C ILE A 113 -16.81 -9.54 -4.89
N GLU A 114 -17.94 -9.02 -4.40
CA GLU A 114 -18.96 -9.85 -3.76
C GLU A 114 -19.51 -10.92 -4.71
N VAL A 115 -19.78 -10.57 -5.98
CA VAL A 115 -20.20 -11.54 -6.99
C VAL A 115 -19.16 -12.64 -7.21
N LEU A 116 -17.88 -12.27 -7.35
CA LEU A 116 -16.79 -13.23 -7.57
C LEU A 116 -16.61 -14.15 -6.36
N ARG A 117 -16.69 -13.59 -5.15
CA ARG A 117 -16.60 -14.31 -3.88
C ARG A 117 -17.73 -15.34 -3.73
N LEU A 118 -18.98 -14.94 -3.99
CA LEU A 118 -20.15 -15.82 -3.90
C LEU A 118 -20.10 -16.97 -4.91
N ALA A 119 -19.51 -16.73 -6.08
CA ALA A 119 -19.29 -17.75 -7.10
C ALA A 119 -18.04 -18.61 -6.87
N SER A 120 -17.36 -18.46 -5.72
CA SER A 120 -16.11 -19.16 -5.38
C SER A 120 -15.02 -19.00 -6.44
N VAL A 121 -14.95 -17.83 -7.06
CA VAL A 121 -13.90 -17.51 -8.03
C VAL A 121 -12.64 -17.14 -7.27
N ASP A 122 -11.56 -17.90 -7.51
CA ASP A 122 -10.27 -17.72 -6.84
C ASP A 122 -9.58 -16.42 -7.27
N VAL A 123 -9.81 -15.36 -6.51
CA VAL A 123 -9.18 -14.04 -6.71
C VAL A 123 -8.17 -13.77 -5.59
N ASN A 124 -6.99 -13.33 -5.99
CA ASN A 124 -5.94 -12.85 -5.09
C ASN A 124 -5.78 -11.34 -5.24
N VAL A 125 -5.80 -10.65 -4.11
CA VAL A 125 -5.54 -9.21 -3.97
C VAL A 125 -4.10 -9.05 -3.49
N THR A 126 -3.24 -8.48 -4.33
CA THR A 126 -1.85 -8.19 -3.99
C THR A 126 -1.68 -6.69 -3.79
N SER A 127 -1.10 -6.28 -2.67
CA SER A 127 -0.85 -4.86 -2.37
C SER A 127 0.57 -4.60 -1.92
N ALA A 128 1.12 -3.46 -2.35
CA ALA A 128 2.34 -2.90 -1.82
C ALA A 128 2.03 -2.01 -0.61
N LEU A 129 2.77 -2.22 0.47
CA LEU A 129 2.50 -1.64 1.77
C LEU A 129 3.73 -0.92 2.32
N LEU A 130 3.52 0.29 2.86
CA LEU A 130 4.54 1.06 3.57
C LEU A 130 4.40 0.91 5.09
N PRO A 131 5.47 0.56 5.83
CA PRO A 131 5.43 0.53 7.29
C PRO A 131 5.41 1.95 7.86
N VAL A 132 4.39 2.28 8.66
CA VAL A 132 4.13 3.66 9.11
C VAL A 132 5.29 4.23 9.91
N VAL A 133 5.67 3.56 11.00
CA VAL A 133 6.72 4.05 11.92
C VAL A 133 8.07 4.17 11.21
N ALA A 134 8.48 3.12 10.50
CA ALA A 134 9.77 3.12 9.82
C ALA A 134 9.84 4.22 8.74
N THR A 135 8.76 4.47 8.00
CA THR A 135 8.75 5.54 6.98
C THR A 135 8.90 6.92 7.62
N THR A 136 8.17 7.20 8.71
CA THR A 136 8.28 8.46 9.45
C THR A 136 9.70 8.69 9.95
N ASP A 137 10.28 7.69 10.62
CA ASP A 137 11.62 7.80 11.20
C ASP A 137 12.70 8.04 10.13
N GLN A 138 12.59 7.37 8.98
CA GLN A 138 13.57 7.50 7.89
C GLN A 138 13.46 8.84 7.16
N LEU A 139 12.25 9.39 6.98
CA LEU A 139 12.07 10.73 6.41
C LEU A 139 12.65 11.81 7.33
N GLU A 140 12.39 11.73 8.64
CA GLU A 140 12.97 12.63 9.62
C GLU A 140 14.51 12.54 9.66
N GLN A 141 15.03 11.31 9.62
CA GLN A 141 16.48 11.06 9.56
C GLN A 141 17.09 11.66 8.28
N ALA A 142 16.48 11.42 7.13
CA ALA A 142 16.95 11.99 5.86
C ALA A 142 17.01 13.51 5.90
N ARG A 143 15.94 14.17 6.39
CA ARG A 143 15.90 15.63 6.54
C ARG A 143 17.05 16.14 7.40
N THR A 144 17.26 15.53 8.57
CA THR A 144 18.34 15.89 9.49
C THR A 144 19.71 15.73 8.84
N LEU A 145 19.95 14.60 8.17
CA LEU A 145 21.23 14.32 7.51
C LEU A 145 21.52 15.30 6.35
N ILE A 146 20.49 15.73 5.60
CA ILE A 146 20.66 16.76 4.56
C ILE A 146 21.08 18.09 5.18
N ASP A 147 20.48 18.49 6.29
CA ASP A 147 20.83 19.73 6.98
C ASP A 147 22.24 19.70 7.60
N GLU A 148 22.71 18.51 8.00
CA GLU A 148 24.08 18.27 8.45
C GLU A 148 25.11 18.17 7.30
N GLY A 149 24.68 18.20 6.04
CA GLY A 149 25.55 18.03 4.87
C GLY A 149 25.97 16.58 4.61
N LYS A 150 25.35 15.60 5.28
CA LYS A 150 25.59 14.15 5.15
C LYS A 150 24.73 13.55 4.04
N TYR A 151 24.98 13.98 2.81
CA TYR A 151 24.10 13.66 1.67
C TYR A 151 24.10 12.18 1.28
N PHE A 152 25.21 11.47 1.47
CA PHE A 152 25.26 10.05 1.18
C PHE A 152 24.40 9.26 2.16
N GLU A 153 24.52 9.56 3.46
CA GLU A 153 23.73 8.97 4.53
C GLU A 153 22.25 9.34 4.39
N ALA A 154 21.94 10.58 4.01
CA ALA A 154 20.57 10.98 3.71
C ALA A 154 19.97 10.14 2.57
N ASN A 155 20.74 9.90 1.50
CA ASN A 155 20.29 9.03 0.42
C ASN A 155 20.08 7.57 0.88
N LEU A 156 20.88 7.08 1.83
CA LEU A 156 20.67 5.74 2.41
C LEU A 156 19.40 5.68 3.26
N ALA A 157 19.11 6.72 4.06
CA ALA A 157 17.86 6.81 4.82
C ALA A 157 16.63 6.82 3.89
N LEU A 158 16.69 7.61 2.80
CA LEU A 158 15.63 7.64 1.80
C LEU A 158 15.48 6.30 1.07
N LYS A 159 16.59 5.60 0.78
CA LYS A 159 16.55 4.25 0.20
C LYS A 159 15.90 3.25 1.16
N ALA A 160 16.14 3.38 2.46
CA ALA A 160 15.57 2.48 3.45
C ALA A 160 14.03 2.53 3.45
N ILE A 161 13.42 3.65 3.08
CA ILE A 161 11.96 3.75 2.87
C ILE A 161 11.53 2.83 1.72
N GLU A 162 12.18 2.92 0.56
CA GLU A 162 11.87 2.07 -0.60
C GLU A 162 12.08 0.58 -0.28
N ASP A 163 13.15 0.25 0.43
CA ASP A 163 13.46 -1.13 0.83
C ASP A 163 12.51 -1.68 1.90
N SER A 164 11.83 -0.80 2.63
CA SER A 164 10.85 -1.18 3.66
C SER A 164 9.48 -1.55 3.09
N VAL A 165 9.25 -1.29 1.80
CA VAL A 165 8.02 -1.69 1.12
C VAL A 165 7.90 -3.20 1.15
N ILE A 166 6.77 -3.69 1.67
CA ILE A 166 6.42 -5.10 1.63
C ILE A 166 5.28 -5.32 0.65
N VAL A 167 5.29 -6.48 0.00
CA VAL A 167 4.19 -6.90 -0.88
C VAL A 167 3.47 -8.07 -0.21
N ARG A 168 2.16 -7.93 -0.04
CA ARG A 168 1.31 -8.97 0.56
C ARG A 168 0.22 -9.36 -0.41
N SER A 169 -0.13 -10.64 -0.40
CA SER A 169 -1.23 -11.19 -1.19
C SER A 169 -2.27 -11.80 -0.27
N PHE A 170 -3.52 -11.51 -0.55
CA PHE A 170 -4.68 -11.93 0.24
C PHE A 170 -5.67 -12.63 -0.70
N SER A 171 -6.27 -13.74 -0.26
CA SER A 171 -7.47 -14.24 -0.92
C SER A 171 -8.60 -13.22 -0.77
N ILE A 172 -9.55 -13.21 -1.70
CA ILE A 172 -10.77 -12.41 -1.63
C ILE A 172 -11.58 -12.60 -0.33
N ASP A 173 -11.45 -13.77 0.33
CA ASP A 173 -12.06 -14.06 1.64
C ASP A 173 -11.18 -13.70 2.84
N ALA A 174 -9.99 -13.15 2.59
CA ALA A 174 -8.97 -12.85 3.59
C ALA A 174 -8.40 -11.43 3.44
N ILE A 175 -9.15 -10.51 2.83
CA ILE A 175 -8.76 -9.10 2.76
C ILE A 175 -8.70 -8.54 4.19
N PRO A 176 -7.54 -8.03 4.65
CA PRO A 176 -7.39 -7.52 6.01
C PRO A 176 -8.28 -6.31 6.25
N GLN A 177 -8.85 -6.22 7.44
CA GLN A 177 -9.66 -5.08 7.85
C GLN A 177 -8.79 -3.81 7.96
N GLN A 178 -9.15 -2.79 7.19
CA GLN A 178 -8.55 -1.47 7.30
C GLN A 178 -9.19 -0.69 8.45
N GLY A 179 -8.35 0.08 9.13
CA GLY A 179 -8.78 0.91 10.25
C GLY A 179 -9.17 0.18 11.52
N ALA A 180 -8.95 -1.13 11.58
CA ALA A 180 -8.99 -1.87 12.83
C ALA A 180 -7.79 -1.43 13.69
N VAL A 181 -8.07 -0.69 14.76
CA VAL A 181 -7.09 -0.42 15.82
C VAL A 181 -7.00 -1.70 16.65
N ASN A 182 -5.85 -2.39 16.61
CA ASN A 182 -5.52 -3.38 17.64
C ASN A 182 -5.43 -2.70 19.01
#